data_AF-A0A934B475-F1
#
_entry.id   AF-A0A934B475-F1
#
_cell.length_a   1.000
_cell.length_b   1.000
_cell.length_c   1.000
_cell.angle_alpha   90.00
_cell.angle_beta   90.00
_cell.angle_gamma   90.00
#
_symmetry.space_group_name_H-M   'P 1'
#
loop_
_entity.id
_entity.type
_entity.pdbx_description
1 polymer ?
#
loop_
_entity_poly.entity_id
_entity_poly.type
_entity_poly.pdbx_seq_one_letter_code
_entity_poly.pdbx_strand_id
1 'polypeptide(L)' 'MTTCRQIFDDAKNLLVTGKVSESIKAFTNAISCGERSDLAYLSRGVAYLKDHQGKKAIDDFTEVVKMN' A
#
# COMPACT_ATOMS: atom_id res chain seq x y z
N MET A 1 15.02 -14.11 -6.48
CA MET A 1 14.25 -12.98 -7.02
C MET A 1 13.05 -12.78 -6.10
N THR A 2 12.95 -11.64 -5.43
CA THR A 2 11.83 -11.34 -4.53
C THR A 2 10.56 -11.16 -5.35
N THR A 3 9.47 -11.85 -5.00
CA THR A 3 8.20 -11.76 -5.73
C THR A 3 7.44 -10.50 -5.35
N CYS A 4 6.53 -10.01 -6.20
CA CYS A 4 5.68 -8.85 -5.89
C CYS A 4 4.89 -9.06 -4.58
N ARG A 5 4.40 -10.28 -4.38
CA ARG A 5 3.74 -10.72 -3.15
C ARG A 5 4.64 -10.57 -1.92
N GLN A 6 5.92 -10.95 -2.03
CA GLN A 6 6.84 -10.82 -0.90
C GLN A 6 7.14 -9.35 -0.58
N ILE A 7 7.26 -8.48 -1.60
CA ILE A 7 7.38 -7.02 -1.39
C ILE A 7 6.15 -6.47 -0.67
N PHE A 8 4.96 -6.98 -1.00
CA PHE A 8 3.71 -6.61 -0.34
C PHE A 8 3.67 -7.06 1.13
N ASP A 9 4.08 -8.29 1.42
CA ASP A 9 4.15 -8.81 2.78
C ASP A 9 5.16 -8.01 3.64
N ASP A 10 6.30 -7.65 3.06
CA ASP A 10 7.28 -6.77 3.70
C ASP A 10 6.71 -5.36 3.96
N ALA A 11 5.95 -4.81 3.01
CA ALA A 11 5.29 -3.51 3.16
C ALA A 11 4.29 -3.50 4.34
N LYS A 12 3.53 -4.59 4.52
CA LYS A 12 2.64 -4.75 5.68
C LYS A 12 3.41 -4.77 6.99
N ASN A 13 4.53 -5.48 7.05
CA ASN A 13 5.37 -5.52 8.24
C ASN A 13 5.94 -4.14 8.60
N LEU A 14 6.38 -3.37 7.60
CA LEU A 14 6.82 -1.98 7.80
C LEU A 14 5.69 -1.10 8.37
N LEU A 15 4.46 -1.26 7.87
CA LEU A 15 3.30 -0.52 8.37
C LEU A 15 2.98 -0.85 9.83
N VAL A 16 3.01 -2.14 10.19
CA VAL A 16 2.76 -2.62 11.56
C VAL A 16 3.84 -2.15 12.54
N THR A 17 5.09 -2.08 12.09
CA THR A 17 6.23 -1.61 12.90
C THR A 17 6.33 -0.08 12.98
N GLY A 18 5.38 0.65 12.39
CA GLY A 18 5.32 2.12 12.44
C GLY A 18 6.25 2.82 11.46
N LYS A 19 6.94 2.09 10.58
CA LYS A 19 7.79 2.64 9.52
C LYS A 19 6.94 3.09 8.33
N VAL A 20 6.07 4.08 8.58
CA VAL A 20 5.00 4.47 7.65
C VAL A 20 5.55 4.87 6.28
N SER A 21 6.54 5.76 6.21
CA SER A 21 7.08 6.23 4.93
C SER A 21 7.79 5.11 4.13
N GLU A 22 8.45 4.16 4.81
CA GLU A 22 9.04 2.97 4.17
C GLU A 22 7.94 2.05 3.63
N SER A 23 6.86 1.85 4.39
CA SER A 23 5.72 1.02 3.98
C SER A 23 5.05 1.55 2.71
N ILE A 24 4.87 2.87 2.59
CA ILE A 24 4.29 3.51 1.39
C ILE A 24 5.13 3.21 0.15
N LYS A 25 6.46 3.31 0.27
CA LYS A 25 7.38 2.98 -0.84
C LYS A 25 7.27 1.51 -1.21
N ALA A 26 7.28 0.62 -0.22
CA ALA A 26 7.17 -0.82 -0.45
C ALA A 26 5.83 -1.22 -1.09
N PHE A 27 4.70 -0.67 -0.63
CA PHE A 27 3.40 -0.90 -1.27
C PHE A 27 3.38 -0.38 -2.72
N THR A 28 3.94 0.80 -2.97
CA THR A 28 4.03 1.36 -4.33
C THR A 28 4.83 0.44 -5.26
N ASN A 29 5.93 -0.11 -4.75
CA ASN A 29 6.74 -1.07 -5.49
C ASN A 29 5.97 -2.38 -5.75
N ALA A 30 5.24 -2.90 -4.76
CA ALA A 30 4.44 -4.11 -4.91
C ALA A 30 3.35 -3.94 -5.98
N ILE A 31 2.61 -2.83 -5.95
CA ILE A 31 1.58 -2.47 -6.94
C ILE A 31 2.20 -2.32 -8.34
N SER A 32 3.37 -1.67 -8.44
CA SER A 32 4.08 -1.50 -9.71
C SER A 32 4.61 -2.83 -10.27
N CYS A 33 5.00 -3.75 -9.39
CA CYS A 33 5.46 -5.09 -9.75
C CYS A 33 4.32 -5.99 -10.26
N GLY A 34 3.08 -5.74 -9.82
CA GLY A 34 1.89 -6.47 -10.28
C GLY A 34 0.88 -6.81 -9.20
N GLU A 35 1.18 -6.55 -7.93
CA GLU A 35 0.26 -6.79 -6.80
C GLU A 35 -0.84 -5.71 -6.76
N ARG A 36 -1.72 -5.72 -7.77
CA ARG A 36 -2.79 -4.73 -7.96
C ARG A 36 -4.13 -5.22 -7.41
N SER A 37 -4.12 -5.69 -6.17
CA SER A 37 -5.33 -6.11 -5.45
C SER A 37 -5.96 -4.95 -4.70
N ASP A 38 -7.27 -5.06 -4.44
CA ASP A 38 -8.01 -4.21 -3.50
C ASP A 38 -7.26 -4.05 -2.17
N LEU A 39 -6.68 -5.13 -1.64
CA LEU A 39 -5.91 -5.12 -0.41
C LEU A 39 -4.61 -4.30 -0.53
N ALA A 40 -3.96 -4.28 -1.68
CA ALA A 40 -2.75 -3.49 -1.91
C ALA A 40 -3.03 -1.99 -1.88
N TYR A 41 -4.08 -1.54 -2.58
CA TYR A 41 -4.52 -0.15 -2.55
C TYR A 41 -5.05 0.24 -1.16
N LEU A 42 -5.85 -0.61 -0.53
CA LEU A 42 -6.35 -0.36 0.83
C LEU A 42 -5.21 -0.18 1.83
N SER A 43 -4.21 -1.06 1.79
CA SER A 43 -3.08 -1.03 2.72
C SER A 43 -2.21 0.22 2.52
N ARG A 44 -1.95 0.62 1.26
CA ARG A 44 -1.23 1.86 0.96
C ARG A 44 -2.03 3.10 1.35
N GLY A 45 -3.34 3.09 1.16
CA GLY A 45 -4.24 4.15 1.60
C GLY A 45 -4.19 4.36 3.12
N VAL A 46 -4.21 3.27 3.91
CA VAL A 46 -4.01 3.34 5.37
C VAL A 46 -2.65 3.91 5.73
N ALA A 47 -1.59 3.53 5.01
CA ALA A 47 -0.26 4.09 5.23
C ALA A 47 -0.23 5.60 4.93
N TYR A 48 -0.87 6.06 3.85
CA TYR A 48 -1.01 7.49 3.55
C TYR A 48 -1.81 8.25 4.62
N LEU A 49 -2.87 7.67 5.20
CA LEU A 49 -3.59 8.28 6.32
C LEU A 49 -2.69 8.47 7.54
N LYS A 50 -1.91 7.45 7.90
CA LYS A 50 -0.96 7.52 9.01
C LYS A 50 0.14 8.56 8.79
N ASP A 51 0.47 8.83 7.53
CA ASP A 51 1.44 9.87 7.13
C ASP A 51 0.78 11.24 6.88
N HIS A 52 -0.49 11.41 7.28
CA HIS A 52 -1.28 12.63 7.09
C HIS A 52 -1.48 13.07 5.62
N GLN A 53 -1.26 12.16 4.67
CA GLN A 53 -1.46 12.37 3.23
C GLN A 53 -2.90 12.01 2.81
N GLY A 54 -3.89 12.68 3.41
CA GLY A 54 -5.32 12.33 3.27
C GLY A 54 -5.81 12.25 1.83
N LYS A 55 -5.39 13.16 0.94
CA LYS A 55 -5.79 13.14 -0.47
C LYS A 55 -5.36 11.85 -1.18
N LYS A 56 -4.11 11.41 -0.97
CA LYS A 56 -3.60 10.17 -1.59
C LYS A 56 -4.27 8.93 -1.03
N ALA A 57 -4.63 8.95 0.26
CA ALA A 57 -5.41 7.87 0.85
C ALA A 57 -6.80 7.76 0.20
N ILE A 58 -7.47 8.88 -0.02
CA ILE A 58 -8.77 8.92 -0.71
C ILE A 58 -8.64 8.37 -2.14
N ASP A 59 -7.58 8.76 -2.86
CA ASP A 59 -7.32 8.24 -4.21
C ASP A 59 -7.19 6.70 -4.19
N ASP A 60 -6.39 6.15 -3.27
CA ASP A 60 -6.24 4.69 -3.12
C ASP A 60 -7.55 3.99 -2.71
N PHE A 61 -8.32 4.55 -1.78
CA PHE A 61 -9.61 3.97 -1.38
C PHE A 61 -10.65 4.05 -2.51
N THR A 62 -10.58 5.08 -3.35
CA THR A 62 -11.45 5.20 -4.52
C THR A 62 -11.17 4.09 -5.52
N GLU A 63 -9.90 3.73 -5.73
CA GLU A 63 -9.55 2.57 -6.56
C GLU A 63 -10.10 1.27 -6.00
N VAL A 64 -10.04 1.06 -4.67
CA VAL A 64 -10.65 -0.12 -4.02
C VAL A 64 -12.15 -0.20 -4.30
N VAL A 65 -12.88 0.91 -4.19
CA VAL A 65 -14.32 0.95 -4.46
C VAL A 65 -14.65 0.63 -5.92
N LYS A 66 -13.80 1.03 -6.87
CA LYS A 66 -13.98 0.73 -8.31
C LYS A 66 -13.75 -0.74 -8.67
N MET A 67 -13.04 -1.49 -7.82
CA MET A 67 -12.73 -2.91 -8.06
C MET A 67 -13.86 -3.86 -7.62
N ASN A 68 -14.83 -3.36 -6.85
CA ASN A 68 -16.07 -4.06 -6.50
C ASN A 68 -17.14 -3.88 -7.59
#